data_AF-G4T428-F1
#
_entry.id   AF-G4T428-F1
#
_cell.length_a   1.000
_cell.length_b   1.000
_cell.length_c   1.000
_cell.angle_alpha   90.00
_cell.angle_beta   90.00
_cell.angle_gamma   90.00
#
_symmetry.space_group_name_H-M   'P 1'
#
loop_
_entity.id
_entity.type
_entity.pdbx_description
1 polymer ?
#
loop_
_entity_poly.entity_id
_entity_poly.type
_entity_poly.pdbx_seq_one_letter_code
_entity_poly.pdbx_strand_id
1 'polypeptide(L)' 'MKTDSEIIDAGFQALFSSLSRVDAERFIMLIKREQFDYTHWQTKLWKNETVESLSKKAQKAWELN' A
#
# COMPACT_ATOMS: atom_id res chain seq x y z
N MET A 1 11.58 11.70 -6.63
CA MET A 1 11.04 10.35 -6.37
C MET A 1 12.01 9.65 -5.46
N LYS A 2 11.55 8.92 -4.44
CA LYS A 2 12.45 8.12 -3.59
C LYS A 2 13.08 7.00 -4.41
N THR A 3 14.31 6.63 -4.07
CA THR A 3 14.98 5.44 -4.59
C THR A 3 14.35 4.17 -4.03
N ASP A 4 14.57 3.04 -4.71
CA ASP A 4 14.08 1.74 -4.25
C ASP A 4 14.56 1.42 -2.83
N SER A 5 15.82 1.73 -2.51
CA SER A 5 16.39 1.57 -1.17
C SER A 5 15.66 2.42 -0.13
N GLU A 6 15.39 3.70 -0.42
CA GLU A 6 14.64 4.58 0.49
C GLU A 6 13.20 4.11 0.71
N ILE A 7 12.57 3.52 -0.30
CA ILE A 7 11.23 2.94 -0.19
C ILE A 7 11.26 1.69 0.70
N ILE A 8 12.24 0.81 0.49
CA ILE A 8 12.42 -0.42 1.28
C ILE A 8 12.69 -0.08 2.75
N ASP A 9 13.61 0.84 3.02
CA ASP A 9 13.96 1.25 4.38
C ASP A 9 12.75 1.84 5.11
N ALA A 10 12.00 2.72 4.46
CA ALA A 10 10.78 3.28 5.02
C ALA A 10 9.73 2.18 5.31
N GLY A 11 9.61 1.19 4.43
CA GLY A 11 8.72 0.04 4.62
C GLY A 11 9.10 -0.82 5.84
N PHE A 12 10.39 -1.09 6.02
CA PHE A 12 10.87 -1.82 7.20
C PHE A 12 10.62 -1.05 8.49
N GLN A 13 10.88 0.26 8.52
CA GLN A 13 10.61 1.09 9.69
C GLN A 13 9.12 1.06 10.07
N ALA A 14 8.22 1.20 9.08
CA ALA A 14 6.79 1.11 9.30
C ALA A 14 6.38 -0.27 9.85
N LEU A 15 6.94 -1.36 9.30
CA LEU A 15 6.65 -2.71 9.76
C LEU A 15 7.08 -2.93 11.23
N PHE A 16 8.32 -2.57 11.57
CA PHE A 16 8.83 -2.75 12.92
C PHE A 16 8.22 -1.80 13.95
N SER A 17 7.69 -0.65 13.51
CA SER A 17 6.95 0.27 14.37
C SER A 17 5.53 -0.22 14.70
N SER A 18 4.98 -1.12 13.89
CA SER A 18 3.59 -1.60 14.02
C SER A 18 3.47 -3.02 14.58
N LEU A 19 4.50 -3.86 14.38
CA LEU A 19 4.49 -5.26 14.79
C LEU A 19 5.57 -5.57 15.83
N SER A 20 5.31 -6.61 16.62
CA SER A 20 6.36 -7.23 17.42
C SER A 20 7.46 -7.78 16.51
N ARG A 21 8.67 -7.95 17.05
CA ARG A 21 9.79 -8.53 16.29
C ARG A 21 9.44 -9.88 15.64
N VAL A 22 8.77 -10.76 16.39
CA VAL A 22 8.40 -12.10 15.92
C VAL A 22 7.36 -12.02 14.80
N ASP A 23 6.36 -11.14 14.94
CA ASP A 23 5.32 -10.97 13.92
C ASP A 23 5.85 -10.30 12.65
N ALA A 24 6.77 -9.35 12.78
CA ALA A 24 7.44 -8.71 11.65
C ALA A 24 8.29 -9.70 10.85
N GLU A 25 9.08 -10.55 11.52
CA GLU A 25 9.86 -11.60 10.88
C GLU A 25 8.94 -12.61 10.15
N ARG A 26 7.84 -13.01 10.79
CA ARG A 26 6.83 -13.89 10.19
C ARG A 26 6.13 -13.25 8.99
N PHE A 27 5.82 -11.95 9.06
CA PHE A 27 5.24 -11.20 7.94
C PHE A 27 6.16 -11.20 6.72
N ILE A 28 7.45 -10.90 6.91
CA ILE A 28 8.45 -10.92 5.81
C ILE A 28 8.54 -12.30 5.17
N MET A 29 8.50 -13.37 5.97
CA MET A 29 8.48 -14.74 5.45
C MET A 29 7.22 -15.00 4.61
N LEU A 30 6.04 -14.62 5.10
CA LEU A 30 4.77 -14.84 4.39
C LEU A 30 4.71 -14.08 3.07
N ILE A 31 5.08 -12.80 3.05
CA ILE A 31 5.04 -11.98 1.84
C ILE A 31 6.05 -12.41 0.78
N LYS A 32 7.17 -13.03 1.19
CA LYS A 32 8.13 -13.65 0.25
C LYS A 32 7.64 -14.98 -0.30
N ARG A 33 6.82 -15.72 0.44
CA ARG A 33 6.31 -17.04 0.05
C ARG A 33 5.09 -16.94 -0.84
N GLU A 34 4.24 -15.96 -0.60
CA GLU A 34 3.00 -15.76 -1.34
C GLU A 34 3.24 -14.83 -2.53
N GLN A 35 2.75 -15.19 -3.72
CA GLN A 35 2.70 -14.25 -4.83
C GLN A 35 1.64 -13.20 -4.51
N PHE A 36 2.06 -11.98 -4.23
CA PHE A 36 1.13 -10.88 -3.98
C PHE A 36 0.33 -10.58 -5.26
N ASP A 37 -0.96 -10.90 -5.23
CA ASP A 37 -1.88 -10.60 -6.32
C ASP A 37 -2.26 -9.10 -6.28
N TYR A 38 -1.50 -8.31 -7.03
CA TYR A 38 -1.72 -6.88 -7.16
C TYR A 38 -3.10 -6.56 -7.74
N THR A 39 -3.60 -7.37 -8.69
CA THR A 39 -4.90 -7.16 -9.33
C THR A 39 -6.03 -7.34 -8.31
N HIS A 40 -5.97 -8.42 -7.52
CA HIS A 40 -6.93 -8.64 -6.44
C HIS A 40 -6.88 -7.53 -5.39
N TRP A 41 -5.68 -7.10 -4.97
CA TRP A 41 -5.55 -6.01 -4.01
C TRP A 41 -6.15 -4.70 -4.53
N GLN A 42 -5.92 -4.36 -5.80
CA GLN A 42 -6.41 -3.14 -6.41
C GLN A 42 -7.94 -3.06 -6.42
N THR A 43 -8.64 -4.18 -6.63
CA THR A 43 -10.12 -4.21 -6.56
C THR A 43 -10.66 -3.82 -5.18
N LYS A 44 -9.85 -3.94 -4.13
CA LYS A 44 -10.27 -3.65 -2.75
C LYS A 44 -10.10 -2.19 -2.35
N LEU A 45 -9.28 -1.42 -3.05
CA LEU A 45 -8.90 -0.07 -2.66
C LEU A 45 -10.07 0.92 -2.57
N TRP A 46 -11.12 0.71 -3.37
CA TRP A 46 -12.22 1.68 -3.54
C TRP A 46 -13.58 1.04 -3.27
N LYS A 47 -13.62 -0.02 -2.45
CA LYS A 47 -14.85 -0.80 -2.18
C LYS A 47 -16.05 0.01 -1.67
N ASN A 48 -15.78 1.13 -1.00
CA ASN A 48 -16.80 1.98 -0.42
C ASN A 48 -17.12 3.21 -1.28
N GLU A 49 -16.68 3.21 -2.54
CA GLU A 49 -16.78 4.36 -3.41
C GLU A 49 -17.37 3.99 -4.77
N THR A 50 -18.21 4.88 -5.32
CA THR A 50 -18.75 4.75 -6.67
C THR A 50 -17.82 5.40 -7.68
N VAL A 51 -17.80 4.90 -8.93
CA VAL A 51 -17.00 5.46 -10.02
C VAL A 51 -17.18 6.99 -10.14
N GLU A 52 -18.41 7.49 -9.98
CA GLU A 52 -18.69 8.91 -10.07
C GLU A 52 -18.10 9.73 -8.91
N SER A 53 -18.12 9.21 -7.68
CA SER A 53 -17.43 9.84 -6.54
C SER A 53 -15.93 9.99 -6.83
N LEU A 54 -15.34 8.97 -7.44
CA LEU A 54 -13.90 8.93 -7.73
C LEU A 54 -13.52 9.87 -8.85
N SER A 55 -14.33 9.92 -9.90
CA SER A 55 -14.17 10.90 -10.98
C SER A 55 -14.21 12.32 -10.42
N LYS A 56 -15.15 12.63 -9.52
CA LYS A 56 -15.24 13.97 -8.89
C LYS A 56 -14.04 14.29 -8.01
N LYS A 57 -13.56 13.32 -7.22
CA LYS A 57 -12.35 13.49 -6.39
C LYS A 57 -11.11 13.71 -7.24
N ALA A 58 -10.94 12.96 -8.33
CA ALA A 58 -9.83 13.11 -9.26
C ALA A 58 -9.84 14.49 -9.91
N GLN A 59 -11.00 14.94 -10.42
CA GLN A 59 -11.16 16.27 -11.01
C GLN A 59 -10.79 17.37 -10.02
N LYS A 60 -11.29 17.30 -8.78
CA LYS A 60 -10.96 18.27 -7.74
C LYS A 60 -9.47 18.29 -7.39
N ALA A 61 -8.83 17.12 -7.32
CA ALA A 61 -7.40 17.02 -7.04
C ALA A 61 -6.53 17.58 -8.18
N TRP A 62 -7.00 17.47 -9.42
CA TRP A 62 -6.36 18.07 -10.59
C TRP A 62 -6.43 19.60 -10.57
N GLU A 63 -7.58 20.17 -10.21
CA GLU A 63 -7.80 21.63 -10.16
C GLU A 63 -7.06 22.34 -9.00
N LEU A 64 -6.63 21.60 -7.98
CA LEU A 64 -5.89 22.13 -6.82
C LEU A 64 -4.36 22.12 -6.99
N ASN A 65 -3.86 21.49 -8.06
CA ASN A 65 -2.44 21.48 -8.45
C ASN A 65 -2.18 22.48 -9.58
#